data_AF-A0AAJ2UQV1-F1
#
_entry.id   AF-A0AAJ2UQV1-F1
#
_cell.length_a   1.000
_cell.length_b   1.000
_cell.length_c   1.000
_cell.angle_alpha   90.00
_cell.angle_beta   90.00
_cell.angle_gamma   90.00
#
_symmetry.space_group_name_H-M   'P 1'
#
loop_
_entity.id
_entity.type
_entity.pdbx_description
1 polymer ?
#
loop_
_entity_poly.entity_id
_entity_poly.type
_entity_poly.pdbx_seq_one_letter_code
_entity_poly.pdbx_strand_id
1 'polypeptide(L)'
;MTALAASWLPLSPGERAVAIEVLVHGPLSRTELAGRLGLSAGSLTRLTKPLIESGLLVETSEGAALPEVRQGRPSQPLDIVAESRSFVGFKITDDMVYGVVTTLRSEIVTRYDHPLTTHEPERVADLLAGMVAELARTHPSLAGIGIGVGGYVRRRAVVGESPFLSWRDVPLAELVEERTGLPVVVENDVAALVEAETWFGAGRGLDRFVVLTIGAGVGYGLVLGGKRVAYAEEDRGFGRHWIVDPAGPLTPDGERGSAVSLLSIPSIRYQVQAATGREVTYEEVLAGAADGEPMCVRVVGEAGRALGTLVAQIANFVMPQKI
;
A
#
# COMPACT_ATOMS: atom_id res chain seq x y z
N MET A 1 -16.01 -33.84 0.86
CA MET A 1 -14.62 -33.97 0.38
C MET A 1 -14.29 -32.74 -0.44
N THR A 2 -13.97 -31.64 0.23
CA THR A 2 -13.46 -30.42 -0.40
C THR A 2 -12.11 -30.78 -1.02
N ALA A 3 -12.03 -30.76 -2.34
CA ALA A 3 -10.77 -30.88 -3.04
C ALA A 3 -9.84 -29.80 -2.46
N LEU A 4 -8.71 -30.22 -1.89
CA LEU A 4 -7.59 -29.35 -1.60
C LEU A 4 -7.36 -28.52 -2.87
N ALA A 5 -7.66 -27.22 -2.82
CA ALA A 5 -7.35 -26.32 -3.93
C ALA A 5 -5.87 -26.52 -4.23
N ALA A 6 -5.57 -27.02 -5.44
CA ALA A 6 -4.23 -27.36 -5.87
C ALA A 6 -3.27 -26.23 -5.46
N SER A 7 -2.17 -26.60 -4.82
CA SER A 7 -1.16 -25.61 -4.45
C SER A 7 -0.61 -24.99 -5.73
N TRP A 8 -0.77 -23.68 -5.88
CA TRP A 8 -0.16 -22.84 -6.92
C TRP A 8 1.36 -22.72 -6.75
N LEU A 9 1.92 -23.34 -5.72
CA LEU A 9 3.26 -23.07 -5.25
C LEU A 9 4.16 -24.31 -5.40
N PRO A 10 5.44 -24.10 -5.79
CA PRO A 10 6.03 -22.84 -6.25
C PRO A 10 5.82 -22.61 -7.76
N LEU A 11 5.39 -21.40 -8.16
CA LEU A 11 5.42 -20.98 -9.57
C LEU A 11 6.86 -20.82 -10.05
N SER A 12 7.16 -21.32 -11.25
CA SER A 12 8.39 -20.98 -11.96
C SER A 12 8.45 -19.46 -12.24
N PRO A 13 9.64 -18.88 -12.50
CA PRO A 13 9.75 -17.46 -12.84
C PRO A 13 8.89 -17.04 -14.03
N GLY A 14 8.74 -17.92 -15.04
CA GLY A 14 7.90 -17.67 -16.20
C GLY A 14 6.41 -17.71 -15.87
N GLU A 15 5.96 -18.70 -15.10
CA GLU A 15 4.55 -18.79 -14.65
C GLU A 15 4.19 -17.60 -13.76
N ARG A 16 5.10 -17.18 -12.88
CA ARG A 16 4.92 -16.00 -12.03
C ARG A 16 4.78 -14.73 -12.86
N ALA A 17 5.62 -14.54 -13.87
CA ALA A 17 5.53 -13.37 -14.75
C ALA A 17 4.18 -13.32 -15.48
N VAL A 18 3.71 -14.47 -16.00
CA VAL A 18 2.39 -14.60 -16.62
C VAL A 18 1.27 -14.28 -15.63
N ALA A 19 1.32 -14.86 -14.43
CA ALA A 19 0.30 -14.63 -13.41
C ALA A 19 0.24 -13.17 -12.96
N ILE A 20 1.38 -12.51 -12.75
CA ILE A 20 1.44 -11.08 -12.37
C ILE A 20 0.92 -10.20 -13.51
N GLU A 21 1.29 -10.46 -14.76
CA GLU A 21 0.82 -9.65 -15.89
C GLU A 21 -0.70 -9.73 -16.04
N VAL A 22 -1.29 -10.93 -15.90
CA VAL A 22 -2.75 -11.10 -15.93
C VAL A 22 -3.40 -10.54 -14.66
N LEU A 23 -2.76 -10.65 -13.50
CA LEU A 23 -3.25 -10.03 -12.28
C LEU A 23 -3.32 -8.51 -12.42
N VAL A 24 -2.31 -7.87 -12.99
CA VAL A 24 -2.25 -6.40 -13.08
C VAL A 24 -2.97 -5.87 -14.32
N HIS A 25 -3.11 -6.62 -15.41
CA HIS A 25 -3.66 -6.10 -16.67
C HIS A 25 -4.80 -6.94 -17.28
N GLY A 26 -5.16 -8.05 -16.65
CA GLY A 26 -6.28 -8.91 -17.06
C GLY A 26 -7.63 -8.20 -17.06
N PRO A 27 -8.58 -8.67 -17.88
CA PRO A 27 -8.46 -9.82 -18.80
C PRO A 27 -7.59 -9.51 -20.04
N LEU A 28 -6.72 -10.44 -20.46
CA LEU A 28 -5.79 -10.27 -21.59
C LEU A 28 -5.95 -11.37 -22.63
N SER A 29 -5.95 -11.01 -23.92
CA SER A 29 -5.82 -12.01 -24.99
C SER A 29 -4.45 -12.69 -24.94
N ARG A 30 -4.36 -13.94 -25.40
CA ARG A 30 -3.07 -14.66 -25.50
C ARG A 30 -2.05 -13.91 -26.36
N THR A 31 -2.50 -13.27 -27.43
CA THR A 31 -1.63 -12.48 -28.31
C THR A 31 -1.08 -11.26 -27.60
N GLU A 32 -1.90 -10.53 -26.85
CA GLU A 32 -1.45 -9.37 -26.08
C GLU A 32 -0.48 -9.77 -24.96
N LEU A 33 -0.83 -10.82 -24.20
CA LEU A 33 0.00 -11.36 -23.14
C LEU A 33 1.37 -11.85 -23.64
N ALA A 34 1.38 -12.54 -24.79
CA ALA A 34 2.62 -12.94 -25.46
C ALA A 34 3.47 -11.73 -25.87
N GLY A 35 2.85 -10.68 -26.41
CA GLY A 35 3.53 -9.45 -26.82
C GLY A 35 4.14 -8.70 -25.65
N ARG A 36 3.38 -8.51 -24.57
CA ARG A 36 3.83 -7.84 -23.33
C ARG A 36 5.03 -8.53 -22.68
N LEU A 37 5.03 -9.87 -22.68
CA LEU A 37 6.08 -10.68 -22.05
C LEU A 37 7.20 -11.10 -23.00
N GLY A 38 7.12 -10.74 -24.29
CA GLY A 38 8.10 -11.17 -25.30
C GLY A 38 8.17 -12.70 -25.49
N LEU A 39 7.04 -13.40 -25.31
CA LEU A 39 6.97 -14.86 -25.37
C LEU A 39 6.43 -15.36 -26.72
N SER A 40 6.92 -16.52 -27.17
CA SER A 40 6.30 -17.25 -28.29
C SER A 40 4.94 -17.83 -27.88
N ALA A 41 4.05 -18.07 -28.85
CA ALA A 41 2.76 -18.71 -28.59
C ALA A 41 2.89 -20.08 -27.89
N GLY A 42 3.86 -20.90 -28.32
CA GLY A 42 4.12 -22.21 -27.69
C GLY A 42 4.63 -22.09 -26.26
N SER A 43 5.50 -21.11 -25.98
CA SER A 43 5.97 -20.81 -24.62
C SER A 43 4.81 -20.36 -23.73
N LEU A 44 3.94 -19.47 -24.23
CA LEU A 44 2.79 -18.99 -23.47
C LEU A 44 1.83 -20.13 -23.14
N THR A 45 1.45 -20.97 -24.11
CA THR A 45 0.58 -22.13 -23.86
C THR A 45 1.15 -23.06 -22.79
N ARG A 46 2.46 -23.32 -22.82
CA ARG A 46 3.15 -24.15 -21.82
C ARG A 46 3.08 -23.53 -20.42
N LEU A 47 3.24 -22.20 -20.30
CA LEU A 47 3.21 -21.50 -19.01
C LEU A 47 1.79 -21.27 -18.48
N THR A 48 0.79 -21.07 -19.34
CA THR A 48 -0.59 -20.82 -18.90
C THR A 48 -1.32 -22.10 -18.51
N LYS A 49 -0.96 -23.25 -19.11
CA LYS A 49 -1.66 -24.51 -18.88
C LYS A 49 -1.66 -24.92 -17.39
N PRO A 50 -0.52 -24.98 -16.68
CA PRO A 50 -0.50 -25.30 -15.25
C PRO A 50 -1.27 -24.29 -14.40
N LEU A 51 -1.25 -23.01 -14.79
CA LEU A 51 -1.98 -21.94 -14.10
C LEU A 51 -3.50 -22.08 -14.24
N ILE A 52 -3.99 -22.53 -15.40
CA ILE A 52 -5.43 -22.81 -15.60
C ILE A 52 -5.82 -24.10 -14.89
N GLU A 53 -5.00 -25.15 -14.97
CA GLU A 53 -5.27 -26.45 -14.32
C GLU A 53 -5.30 -26.35 -12.80
N SER A 54 -4.51 -25.45 -12.21
CA SER A 54 -4.60 -25.13 -10.79
C SER A 54 -5.82 -24.25 -10.46
N GLY A 55 -6.34 -23.50 -11.45
CA GLY A 55 -7.50 -22.58 -11.41
C GLY A 55 -7.19 -21.08 -11.23
N LEU A 56 -5.95 -20.64 -11.53
CA LEU A 56 -5.36 -19.34 -11.11
C LEU A 56 -5.82 -18.35 -12.13
N LEU A 57 -5.74 -18.85 -13.35
CA LEU A 57 -6.23 -18.26 -14.54
C LEU A 57 -7.48 -19.01 -14.96
N VAL A 58 -8.39 -18.25 -15.54
CA VAL A 58 -9.59 -18.74 -16.19
C VAL A 58 -9.65 -18.14 -17.58
N GLU A 59 -10.21 -18.90 -18.53
CA GLU A 59 -10.59 -18.35 -19.82
C GLU A 59 -11.94 -17.65 -19.66
N THR A 60 -11.99 -16.34 -19.87
CA THR A 60 -13.23 -15.58 -19.76
C THR A 60 -13.94 -15.49 -21.11
N SER A 61 -15.26 -15.54 -21.07
CA SER A 61 -16.12 -15.26 -22.24
C SER A 61 -16.49 -13.78 -22.33
N GLU A 62 -16.25 -13.01 -21.26
CA GLU A 62 -16.53 -11.59 -21.16
C GLU A 62 -15.22 -10.79 -21.07
N GLY A 63 -15.01 -9.91 -22.06
CA GLY A 63 -13.81 -9.11 -22.23
C GLY A 63 -13.89 -8.33 -23.55
N ALA A 64 -14.72 -7.29 -23.54
CA ALA A 64 -14.85 -6.18 -24.50
C ALA A 64 -14.62 -6.45 -26.00
N ALA A 65 -15.73 -6.41 -26.73
CA ALA A 65 -15.78 -6.19 -28.16
C ALA A 65 -15.13 -4.85 -28.58
N LEU A 66 -14.25 -4.92 -29.58
CA LEU A 66 -14.14 -3.89 -30.62
C LEU A 66 -14.21 -4.57 -31.99
N PRO A 67 -14.83 -3.93 -33.00
CA PRO A 67 -15.18 -4.57 -34.25
C PRO A 67 -13.99 -4.57 -35.21
N GLU A 68 -13.23 -5.66 -35.26
CA GLU A 68 -12.58 -6.05 -36.50
C GLU A 68 -12.71 -7.56 -36.67
N VAL A 69 -13.40 -7.93 -37.75
CA VAL A 69 -13.43 -9.27 -38.31
C VAL A 69 -12.00 -9.63 -38.72
N ARG A 70 -11.22 -10.17 -37.77
CA ARG A 70 -9.99 -10.90 -38.09
C ARG A 70 -10.36 -12.37 -38.21
N GLN A 71 -10.17 -12.91 -39.42
CA GLN A 71 -10.30 -14.34 -39.71
C GLN A 71 -9.41 -15.14 -38.76
N GLY A 72 -10.05 -15.77 -37.77
CA GLY A 72 -9.42 -16.63 -36.76
C GLY A 72 -10.42 -16.94 -35.66
N ARG A 73 -10.34 -18.12 -35.04
CA ARG A 73 -11.19 -18.48 -33.90
C ARG A 73 -10.92 -17.46 -32.78
N PRO A 74 -11.94 -16.77 -32.23
CA PRO A 74 -11.71 -15.81 -31.14
C PRO A 74 -11.01 -16.53 -29.98
N SER A 75 -9.78 -16.12 -29.64
CA SER A 75 -9.11 -16.68 -28.46
C SER A 75 -9.75 -16.06 -27.23
N GLN A 76 -10.34 -16.89 -26.36
CA GLN A 76 -10.87 -16.42 -25.08
C GLN A 76 -9.74 -15.74 -24.28
N PRO A 77 -9.95 -14.51 -23.78
CA PRO A 77 -9.01 -13.85 -22.89
C PRO A 77 -8.73 -14.68 -21.63
N LEU A 78 -7.55 -14.49 -21.07
CA LEU A 78 -7.16 -15.05 -19.78
C LEU A 78 -7.33 -13.98 -18.72
N ASP A 79 -7.95 -14.34 -17.62
CA ASP A 79 -8.03 -13.51 -16.41
C ASP A 79 -7.63 -14.30 -15.17
N ILE A 80 -7.34 -13.60 -14.08
CA ILE A 80 -7.09 -14.20 -12.77
C ILE A 80 -8.43 -14.58 -12.12
N VAL A 81 -8.49 -15.74 -11.47
CA VAL A 81 -9.59 -16.09 -10.56
C VAL A 81 -9.28 -15.40 -9.23
N ALA A 82 -9.82 -14.20 -9.04
CA ALA A 82 -9.47 -13.33 -7.91
C ALA A 82 -9.70 -14.00 -6.55
N GLU A 83 -10.76 -14.80 -6.43
CA GLU A 83 -11.20 -15.49 -5.23
C GLU A 83 -10.48 -16.82 -4.98
N SER A 84 -9.58 -17.24 -5.88
CA SER A 84 -8.87 -18.52 -5.77
C SER A 84 -7.99 -18.63 -4.52
N ARG A 85 -7.57 -17.49 -3.95
CA ARG A 85 -6.90 -17.35 -2.66
C ARG A 85 -7.30 -16.05 -1.99
N SER A 86 -7.09 -15.99 -0.68
CA SER A 86 -7.28 -14.78 0.11
C SER A 86 -6.05 -14.47 0.94
N PHE A 87 -5.85 -13.20 1.27
CA PHE A 87 -4.70 -12.71 2.03
C PHE A 87 -5.18 -11.83 3.18
N VAL A 88 -4.45 -11.87 4.30
CA VAL A 88 -4.67 -10.89 5.37
C VAL A 88 -3.73 -9.71 5.17
N GLY A 89 -4.28 -8.50 5.21
CA GLY A 89 -3.51 -7.27 5.25
C GLY A 89 -3.65 -6.61 6.62
N PHE A 90 -2.54 -6.21 7.23
CA PHE A 90 -2.53 -5.40 8.43
C PHE A 90 -1.88 -4.05 8.18
N LYS A 91 -2.44 -2.98 8.75
CA LYS A 91 -1.76 -1.71 8.93
C LYS A 91 -1.67 -1.40 10.42
N ILE A 92 -0.46 -1.21 10.92
CA ILE A 92 -0.21 -0.90 12.33
C ILE A 92 0.06 0.61 12.45
N THR A 93 -0.78 1.31 13.22
CA THR A 93 -0.56 2.69 13.68
C THR A 93 -0.12 2.69 15.14
N ASP A 94 0.07 3.86 15.74
CA ASP A 94 0.41 4.00 17.16
C ASP A 94 -0.70 3.52 18.11
N ASP A 95 -1.95 3.53 17.67
CA ASP A 95 -3.13 3.28 18.51
C ASP A 95 -4.09 2.23 17.96
N MET A 96 -3.89 1.74 16.73
CA MET A 96 -4.78 0.81 16.06
C MET A 96 -4.01 -0.21 15.19
N VAL A 97 -4.60 -1.39 15.05
CA VAL A 97 -4.30 -2.34 13.99
C VAL A 97 -5.52 -2.43 13.09
N TYR A 98 -5.38 -1.99 11.84
CA TYR A 98 -6.40 -2.18 10.82
C TYR A 98 -6.16 -3.52 10.14
N GLY A 99 -7.18 -4.38 10.09
CA GLY A 99 -7.09 -5.72 9.51
C GLY A 99 -8.07 -5.89 8.36
N VAL A 100 -7.61 -6.48 7.26
CA VAL A 100 -8.46 -6.80 6.11
C VAL A 100 -8.20 -8.20 5.59
N VAL A 101 -9.23 -8.84 5.03
CA VAL A 101 -9.07 -9.99 4.13
C VAL A 101 -9.32 -9.53 2.71
N THR A 102 -8.41 -9.88 1.82
CA THR A 102 -8.46 -9.47 0.41
C THR A 102 -8.39 -10.63 -0.56
N THR A 103 -8.98 -10.46 -1.75
CA THR A 103 -8.77 -11.34 -2.91
C THR A 103 -7.38 -11.10 -3.53
N LEU A 104 -7.00 -11.88 -4.55
CA LEU A 104 -5.77 -11.62 -5.31
C LEU A 104 -5.72 -10.22 -5.94
N ARG A 105 -6.89 -9.65 -6.30
CA ARG A 105 -7.01 -8.28 -6.85
C ARG A 105 -7.05 -7.19 -5.77
N SER A 106 -6.71 -7.54 -4.52
CA SER A 106 -6.75 -6.62 -3.37
C SER A 106 -8.15 -6.08 -3.04
N GLU A 107 -9.22 -6.74 -3.50
CA GLU A 107 -10.57 -6.36 -3.11
C GLU A 107 -10.85 -6.78 -1.67
N ILE A 108 -11.30 -5.84 -0.84
CA ILE A 108 -11.56 -6.09 0.59
C ILE A 108 -12.86 -6.87 0.75
N VAL A 109 -12.74 -8.10 1.25
CA VAL A 109 -13.86 -9.01 1.55
C VAL A 109 -14.34 -8.84 2.99
N THR A 110 -13.43 -8.58 3.91
CA THR A 110 -13.75 -8.40 5.34
C THR A 110 -12.81 -7.39 5.95
N ARG A 111 -13.32 -6.56 6.85
CA ARG A 111 -12.55 -5.65 7.70
C ARG A 111 -12.67 -6.09 9.16
N TYR A 112 -11.56 -6.02 9.88
CA TYR A 112 -11.48 -6.38 11.29
C TYR A 112 -10.39 -5.56 11.96
N ASP A 113 -10.79 -4.47 12.60
CA ASP A 113 -9.89 -3.51 13.23
C ASP A 113 -9.85 -3.74 14.73
N HIS A 114 -8.70 -3.48 15.35
CA HIS A 114 -8.49 -3.67 16.79
C HIS A 114 -7.65 -2.53 17.38
N PRO A 115 -8.01 -1.97 18.53
CA PRO A 115 -7.15 -1.03 19.25
C PRO A 115 -5.79 -1.62 19.59
N LEU A 116 -4.73 -0.83 19.43
CA LEU A 116 -3.39 -1.18 19.84
C LEU A 116 -3.10 -0.52 21.19
N THR A 117 -3.07 -1.33 22.24
CA THR A 117 -2.89 -0.85 23.63
C THR A 117 -1.49 -1.09 24.18
N THR A 118 -0.60 -1.69 23.38
CA THR A 118 0.79 -1.98 23.74
C THR A 118 1.65 -1.94 22.50
N HIS A 119 2.90 -1.51 22.67
CA HIS A 119 3.93 -1.55 21.63
C HIS A 119 4.98 -2.61 21.91
N GLU A 120 4.75 -3.56 22.82
CA GLU A 120 5.67 -4.68 23.01
C GLU A 120 5.59 -5.64 21.80
N PRO A 121 6.68 -5.87 21.04
CA PRO A 121 6.63 -6.62 19.78
C PRO A 121 5.96 -8.00 19.87
N GLU A 122 6.28 -8.77 20.91
CA GLU A 122 5.71 -10.10 21.13
C GLU A 122 4.19 -10.04 21.34
N ARG A 123 3.72 -9.04 22.09
CA ARG A 123 2.29 -8.83 22.37
C ARG A 123 1.54 -8.35 21.14
N VAL A 124 2.19 -7.54 20.30
CA VAL A 124 1.64 -7.15 19.00
C VAL A 124 1.55 -8.36 18.07
N ALA A 125 2.59 -9.21 18.01
CA ALA A 125 2.54 -10.44 17.23
C ALA A 125 1.45 -11.41 17.72
N ASP A 126 1.26 -11.55 19.04
CA ASP A 126 0.15 -12.32 19.62
C ASP A 126 -1.22 -11.76 19.20
N LEU A 127 -1.39 -10.43 19.22
CA LEU A 127 -2.60 -9.76 18.77
C LEU A 127 -2.88 -10.06 17.29
N LEU A 128 -1.89 -9.88 16.42
CA LEU A 128 -2.02 -10.17 15.00
C LEU A 128 -2.40 -11.63 14.75
N ALA A 129 -1.76 -12.56 15.46
CA ALA A 129 -2.09 -13.98 15.36
C ALA A 129 -3.53 -14.28 15.82
N GLY A 130 -3.99 -13.64 16.90
CA GLY A 130 -5.39 -13.74 17.34
C GLY A 130 -6.38 -13.21 16.31
N MET A 131 -6.07 -12.08 15.67
CA MET A 131 -6.88 -11.52 14.58
C MET A 131 -6.91 -12.44 13.36
N VAL A 132 -5.77 -13.04 12.98
CA VAL A 132 -5.71 -14.02 11.88
C VAL A 132 -6.53 -15.27 12.20
N ALA A 133 -6.43 -15.80 13.42
CA ALA A 133 -7.19 -16.97 13.84
C ALA A 133 -8.70 -16.71 13.76
N GLU A 134 -9.15 -15.51 14.12
CA GLU A 134 -10.54 -15.08 13.98
C GLU A 134 -10.99 -15.04 12.52
N LEU A 135 -10.21 -14.38 11.66
CA LEU A 135 -10.50 -14.26 10.23
C LEU A 135 -10.47 -15.61 9.50
N ALA A 136 -9.60 -16.53 9.92
CA ALA A 136 -9.48 -17.87 9.35
C ALA A 136 -10.74 -18.73 9.57
N ARG A 137 -11.58 -18.41 10.58
CA ARG A 137 -12.84 -19.13 10.84
C ARG A 137 -13.84 -18.96 9.69
N THR A 138 -13.85 -17.79 9.04
CA THR A 138 -14.73 -17.49 7.89
C THR A 138 -14.01 -17.58 6.56
N HIS A 139 -12.67 -17.50 6.55
CA HIS A 139 -11.84 -17.52 5.35
C HIS A 139 -10.80 -18.65 5.45
N PRO A 140 -11.16 -19.92 5.18
CA PRO A 140 -10.26 -21.06 5.41
C PRO A 140 -9.09 -21.17 4.41
N SER A 141 -9.05 -20.32 3.39
CA SER A 141 -8.08 -20.35 2.28
C SER A 141 -7.05 -19.21 2.31
N LEU A 142 -6.76 -18.66 3.51
CA LEU A 142 -5.71 -17.65 3.69
C LEU A 142 -4.36 -18.19 3.22
N ALA A 143 -3.71 -17.46 2.31
CA ALA A 143 -2.47 -17.86 1.67
C ALA A 143 -1.23 -17.15 2.25
N GLY A 144 -1.42 -16.04 2.94
CA GLY A 144 -0.32 -15.25 3.51
C GLY A 144 -0.80 -13.95 4.14
N ILE A 145 0.14 -13.25 4.77
CA ILE A 145 -0.08 -12.03 5.53
C ILE A 145 0.84 -10.92 5.00
N GLY A 146 0.29 -9.74 4.74
CA GLY A 146 1.05 -8.52 4.48
C GLY A 146 0.87 -7.53 5.64
N ILE A 147 1.95 -6.93 6.13
CA ILE A 147 1.92 -5.98 7.25
C ILE A 147 2.58 -4.67 6.81
N GLY A 148 1.80 -3.58 6.79
CA GLY A 148 2.28 -2.23 6.63
C GLY A 148 2.56 -1.58 7.98
N VAL A 149 3.75 -1.01 8.15
CA VAL A 149 4.15 -0.29 9.37
C VAL A 149 4.77 1.06 9.00
N GLY A 150 4.46 2.10 9.79
CA GLY A 150 5.15 3.38 9.69
C GLY A 150 6.58 3.26 10.21
N GLY A 151 7.58 3.35 9.33
CA GLY A 151 8.99 3.19 9.68
C GLY A 151 9.81 2.52 8.58
N TYR A 152 11.02 2.11 8.92
CA TYR A 152 11.94 1.44 8.00
C TYR A 152 11.88 -0.08 8.16
N VAL A 153 11.78 -0.78 7.02
CA VAL A 153 11.70 -2.24 6.98
C VAL A 153 12.81 -2.80 6.10
N ARG A 154 13.54 -3.78 6.64
CA ARG A 154 14.62 -4.48 5.92
C ARG A 154 14.15 -5.83 5.45
N ARG A 155 14.47 -6.14 4.18
CA ARG A 155 14.26 -7.47 3.57
C ARG A 155 12.81 -7.95 3.66
N ARG A 156 11.86 -7.02 3.67
CA ARG A 156 10.42 -7.25 3.85
C ARG A 156 10.06 -8.12 5.07
N ALA A 157 10.84 -8.02 6.15
CA ALA A 157 10.70 -8.92 7.30
C ALA A 157 10.96 -8.26 8.66
N VAL A 158 12.00 -7.42 8.73
CA VAL A 158 12.46 -6.83 10.00
C VAL A 158 12.16 -5.34 10.02
N VAL A 159 11.41 -4.88 11.03
CA VAL A 159 11.23 -3.45 11.29
C VAL A 159 12.53 -2.93 11.89
N GLY A 160 13.33 -2.25 11.07
CA GLY A 160 14.61 -1.67 11.49
C GLY A 160 14.40 -0.56 12.50
N GLU A 161 13.46 0.35 12.22
CA GLU A 161 13.03 1.41 13.13
C GLU A 161 11.57 1.76 12.87
N SER A 162 10.78 1.96 13.92
CA SER A 162 9.45 2.57 13.83
C SER A 162 9.25 3.54 15.00
N PRO A 163 9.31 4.86 14.75
CA PRO A 163 9.15 5.86 15.80
C PRO A 163 7.78 5.82 16.48
N PHE A 164 6.72 5.54 15.72
CA PHE A 164 5.35 5.45 16.22
C PHE A 164 5.13 4.30 17.22
N LEU A 165 5.90 3.21 17.06
CA LEU A 165 5.84 2.03 17.92
C LEU A 165 7.03 1.93 18.88
N SER A 166 7.98 2.88 18.81
CA SER A 166 9.26 2.80 19.52
C SER A 166 10.02 1.48 19.27
N TRP A 167 9.92 0.93 18.05
CA TRP A 167 10.58 -0.33 17.69
C TRP A 167 11.96 -0.09 17.08
N ARG A 168 12.86 -1.04 17.35
CA ARG A 168 14.17 -1.14 16.70
C ARG A 168 14.56 -2.60 16.52
N ASP A 169 14.99 -2.93 15.30
CA ASP A 169 15.46 -4.27 14.90
C ASP A 169 14.48 -5.42 15.25
N VAL A 170 13.17 -5.18 15.10
CA VAL A 170 12.11 -6.16 15.45
C VAL A 170 11.88 -7.13 14.28
N PRO A 171 12.06 -8.46 14.46
CA PRO A 171 11.83 -9.46 13.42
C PRO A 171 10.33 -9.80 13.27
N LEU A 172 9.51 -8.80 12.96
CA LEU A 172 8.05 -8.92 12.99
C LEU A 172 7.50 -10.04 12.09
N ALA A 173 8.07 -10.24 10.90
CA ALA A 173 7.62 -11.33 10.04
C ALA A 173 7.77 -12.69 10.73
N GLU A 174 8.97 -13.00 11.22
CA GLU A 174 9.28 -14.25 11.92
C GLU A 174 8.34 -14.46 13.12
N LEU A 175 8.18 -13.44 13.96
CA LEU A 175 7.30 -13.51 15.13
C LEU A 175 5.85 -13.88 14.76
N VAL A 176 5.33 -13.34 13.66
CA VAL A 176 3.97 -13.62 13.19
C VAL A 176 3.89 -14.95 12.44
N GLU A 177 4.92 -15.31 11.67
CA GLU A 177 5.01 -16.61 10.97
C GLU A 177 4.99 -17.77 11.97
N GLU A 178 5.78 -17.69 13.05
CA GLU A 178 5.82 -18.72 14.09
C GLU A 178 4.46 -18.96 14.75
N ARG A 179 3.65 -17.91 14.90
CA ARG A 179 2.34 -17.96 15.57
C ARG A 179 1.21 -18.41 14.65
N THR A 180 1.31 -18.09 13.36
CA THR A 180 0.22 -18.30 12.40
C THR A 180 0.47 -19.47 11.45
N GLY A 181 1.72 -19.85 11.23
CA GLY A 181 2.13 -20.82 10.22
C GLY A 181 1.93 -20.34 8.77
N LEU A 182 1.59 -19.08 8.56
CA LEU A 182 1.40 -18.47 7.23
C LEU A 182 2.63 -17.65 6.85
N PRO A 183 3.01 -17.58 5.55
CA PRO A 183 4.05 -16.67 5.10
C PRO A 183 3.68 -15.21 5.39
N VAL A 184 4.64 -14.44 5.92
CA VAL A 184 4.45 -13.02 6.28
C VAL A 184 5.44 -12.15 5.51
N VAL A 185 4.94 -11.05 4.95
CA VAL A 185 5.77 -9.95 4.48
C VAL A 185 5.45 -8.69 5.26
N VAL A 186 6.48 -7.96 5.63
CA VAL A 186 6.38 -6.66 6.29
C VAL A 186 6.91 -5.60 5.33
N GLU A 187 6.31 -4.43 5.28
CA GLU A 187 6.76 -3.34 4.44
C GLU A 187 6.46 -1.99 5.10
N ASN A 188 7.22 -0.96 4.73
CA ASN A 188 6.84 0.41 5.03
C ASN A 188 5.42 0.69 4.48
N ASP A 189 4.57 1.35 5.28
CA ASP A 189 3.16 1.55 4.92
C ASP A 189 2.96 2.41 3.65
N VAL A 190 3.81 3.41 3.42
CA VAL A 190 3.81 4.22 2.19
C VAL A 190 4.31 3.40 1.00
N ALA A 191 5.37 2.61 1.16
CA ALA A 191 5.86 1.73 0.10
C ALA A 191 4.81 0.68 -0.30
N ALA A 192 4.12 0.09 0.68
CA ALA A 192 3.01 -0.82 0.43
C ALA A 192 1.83 -0.12 -0.28
N LEU A 193 1.50 1.12 0.11
CA LEU A 193 0.47 1.91 -0.57
C LEU A 193 0.85 2.20 -2.03
N VAL A 194 2.12 2.53 -2.29
CA VAL A 194 2.61 2.75 -3.67
C VAL A 194 2.49 1.49 -4.51
N GLU A 195 2.82 0.32 -3.95
CA GLU A 195 2.63 -0.97 -4.63
C GLU A 195 1.14 -1.20 -4.94
N ALA A 196 0.25 -0.96 -3.98
CA ALA A 196 -1.20 -1.09 -4.17
C ALA A 196 -1.74 -0.13 -5.26
N GLU A 197 -1.32 1.14 -5.24
CA GLU A 197 -1.70 2.13 -6.25
C GLU A 197 -1.15 1.80 -7.65
N THR A 198 0.05 1.19 -7.70
CA THR A 198 0.67 0.74 -8.96
C THR A 198 -0.10 -0.43 -9.58
N TRP A 199 -0.54 -1.39 -8.75
CA TRP A 199 -1.14 -2.64 -9.26
C TRP A 199 -2.65 -2.54 -9.46
N PHE A 200 -3.34 -1.88 -8.53
CA PHE A 200 -4.80 -1.94 -8.41
C PHE A 200 -5.47 -0.56 -8.34
N GLY A 201 -4.72 0.49 -8.00
CA GLY A 201 -5.27 1.82 -7.78
C GLY A 201 -5.11 2.79 -8.94
N ALA A 202 -5.02 4.07 -8.59
CA ALA A 202 -4.98 5.22 -9.50
C ALA A 202 -3.71 5.30 -10.36
N GLY A 203 -2.64 4.61 -9.96
CA GLY A 203 -1.38 4.52 -10.68
C GLY A 203 -1.32 3.40 -11.73
N ARG A 204 -2.33 2.53 -11.78
CA ARG A 204 -2.35 1.36 -12.67
C ARG A 204 -2.22 1.78 -14.14
N GLY A 205 -1.19 1.25 -14.80
CA GLY A 205 -0.88 1.55 -16.20
C GLY A 205 -0.21 2.89 -16.45
N LEU A 206 0.14 3.65 -15.39
CA LEU A 206 0.95 4.86 -15.52
C LEU A 206 2.43 4.50 -15.38
N ASP A 207 3.25 5.01 -16.29
CA ASP A 207 4.70 4.86 -16.20
C ASP A 207 5.28 5.69 -15.07
N ARG A 208 4.62 6.81 -14.72
CA ARG A 208 5.14 7.75 -13.75
C ARG A 208 4.05 8.49 -12.99
N PHE A 209 4.03 8.26 -11.69
CA PHE A 209 3.15 8.97 -10.76
C PHE A 209 3.82 9.07 -9.40
N VAL A 210 3.24 9.90 -8.54
CA VAL A 210 3.64 10.06 -7.15
C VAL A 210 2.48 9.64 -6.25
N VAL A 211 2.79 9.07 -5.10
CA VAL A 211 1.87 8.92 -3.98
C VAL A 211 2.36 9.83 -2.87
N LEU A 212 1.51 10.75 -2.41
CA LEU A 212 1.77 11.65 -1.29
C LEU A 212 0.77 11.36 -0.18
N THR A 213 1.23 11.00 1.02
CA THR A 213 0.38 10.80 2.19
C THR A 213 0.59 11.92 3.20
N ILE A 214 -0.51 12.36 3.85
CA ILE A 214 -0.51 13.40 4.86
C ILE A 214 -1.41 12.93 6.00
N GLY A 215 -0.88 12.96 7.23
CA GLY A 215 -1.59 12.52 8.42
C GLY A 215 -0.71 12.67 9.65
N ALA A 216 -0.46 11.58 10.37
CA ALA A 216 0.49 11.56 11.49
C ALA A 216 1.91 11.99 11.06
N GLY A 217 2.27 11.74 9.80
CA GLY A 217 3.47 12.26 9.15
C GLY A 217 3.19 12.62 7.69
N VAL A 218 4.27 12.82 6.94
CA VAL A 218 4.22 12.99 5.48
C VAL A 218 4.95 11.82 4.84
N GLY A 219 4.32 11.14 3.89
CA GLY A 219 4.90 10.03 3.16
C GLY A 219 4.96 10.33 1.67
N TYR A 220 5.97 9.78 0.99
CA TYR A 220 6.14 9.95 -0.44
C TYR A 220 6.68 8.70 -1.11
N GLY A 221 6.06 8.35 -2.22
CA GLY A 221 6.55 7.35 -3.13
C GLY A 221 6.54 7.85 -4.57
N LEU A 222 7.61 7.54 -5.28
CA LEU A 222 7.75 7.83 -6.69
C LEU A 222 7.69 6.53 -7.49
N VAL A 223 6.93 6.53 -8.57
CA VAL A 223 6.95 5.47 -9.58
C VAL A 223 7.56 6.03 -10.86
N LEU A 224 8.50 5.29 -11.45
CA LEU A 224 9.12 5.56 -12.75
C LEU A 224 9.22 4.26 -13.55
N GLY A 225 8.82 4.30 -14.83
CA GLY A 225 8.76 3.11 -15.69
C GLY A 225 7.86 2.01 -15.13
N GLY A 226 6.75 2.40 -14.48
CA GLY A 226 5.80 1.47 -13.85
C GLY A 226 6.34 0.75 -12.62
N LYS A 227 7.50 1.18 -12.10
CA LYS A 227 8.14 0.59 -10.92
C LYS A 227 8.36 1.64 -9.85
N ARG A 228 8.09 1.27 -8.61
CA ARG A 228 8.48 2.06 -7.45
C ARG A 228 9.98 2.33 -7.49
N VAL A 229 10.35 3.59 -7.36
CA VAL A 229 11.74 4.00 -7.18
C VAL A 229 12.14 3.65 -5.75
N ALA A 230 12.98 2.64 -5.60
CA ALA A 230 13.65 2.36 -4.34
C ALA A 230 14.71 3.44 -4.11
N TYR A 231 14.83 3.92 -2.87
CA TYR A 231 15.86 4.86 -2.48
C TYR A 231 16.53 4.37 -1.20
N ALA A 232 17.86 4.51 -1.13
CA ALA A 232 18.65 3.99 0.00
C ALA A 232 18.28 4.64 1.35
N GLU A 233 17.52 5.74 1.32
CA GLU A 233 17.04 6.51 2.46
C GLU A 233 15.53 6.30 2.74
N GLU A 234 14.98 5.11 2.52
CA GLU A 234 13.61 4.70 2.99
C GLU A 234 13.39 4.88 4.52
N ASP A 235 14.31 5.59 5.19
CA ASP A 235 14.59 5.67 6.63
C ASP A 235 15.00 7.09 7.10
N ARG A 236 14.80 8.18 6.33
CA ARG A 236 15.22 9.54 6.79
C ARG A 236 14.14 10.62 6.76
N GLY A 237 12.89 10.22 6.94
CA GLY A 237 11.80 11.17 7.18
C GLY A 237 11.60 12.09 5.99
N PHE A 238 11.13 11.53 4.87
CA PHE A 238 10.61 12.37 3.79
C PHE A 238 9.62 13.39 4.40
N GLY A 239 9.87 14.67 4.13
CA GLY A 239 9.12 15.77 4.76
C GLY A 239 9.76 16.39 6.01
N ARG A 240 10.68 15.74 6.74
CA ARG A 240 11.56 16.40 7.76
C ARG A 240 12.57 17.31 7.07
N HIS A 241 13.16 16.83 5.98
CA HIS A 241 14.20 17.56 5.25
C HIS A 241 13.67 18.37 4.05
N TRP A 242 12.43 18.12 3.62
CA TRP A 242 11.83 18.90 2.53
C TRP A 242 11.30 20.22 3.08
N ILE A 243 12.13 21.27 3.01
CA ILE A 243 11.76 22.62 3.40
C ILE A 243 10.79 23.20 2.37
N VAL A 244 9.57 23.47 2.80
CA VAL A 244 8.49 24.09 2.00
C VAL A 244 8.48 25.60 2.22
N ASP A 245 8.62 26.04 3.48
CA ASP A 245 8.71 27.45 3.84
C ASP A 245 9.78 27.65 4.92
N PRO A 246 10.98 28.17 4.61
CA PRO A 246 12.03 28.41 5.60
C PRO A 246 11.62 29.31 6.77
N ALA A 247 10.61 30.15 6.58
CA ALA A 247 10.08 31.04 7.62
C ALA A 247 8.91 30.42 8.41
N GLY A 248 8.53 29.17 8.09
CA GLY A 248 7.41 28.45 8.69
C GLY A 248 7.50 28.19 10.20
N PRO A 249 6.54 27.43 10.75
CA PRO A 249 6.44 27.17 12.17
C PRO A 249 7.59 26.29 12.68
N LEU A 250 7.91 26.45 13.97
CA LEU A 250 8.79 25.52 14.69
C LEU A 250 7.99 24.31 15.15
N THR A 251 8.60 23.13 15.03
CA THR A 251 8.12 21.92 15.68
C THR A 251 8.63 21.83 17.13
N PRO A 252 8.06 20.96 17.97
CA PRO A 252 8.55 20.73 19.33
C PRO A 252 10.01 20.28 19.42
N ASP A 253 10.52 19.60 18.38
CA ASP A 253 11.91 19.15 18.26
C ASP A 253 12.85 20.21 17.64
N GLY A 254 12.34 21.41 17.34
CA GLY A 254 13.13 22.56 16.90
C GLY A 254 13.40 22.61 15.38
N GLU A 255 12.81 21.72 14.60
CA GLU A 255 12.81 21.81 13.14
C GLU A 255 11.87 22.94 12.68
N ARG A 256 12.15 23.53 11.49
CA ARG A 256 11.36 24.63 10.95
C ARG A 256 11.09 24.44 9.47
N GLY A 257 9.85 24.74 9.07
CA GLY A 257 9.54 25.01 7.67
C GLY A 257 9.48 23.80 6.76
N SER A 258 9.64 22.61 7.33
CA SER A 258 9.55 21.33 6.66
C SER A 258 8.10 20.99 6.32
N ALA A 259 7.87 20.10 5.34
CA ALA A 259 6.53 19.63 5.02
C ALA A 259 5.83 19.02 6.26
N VAL A 260 6.56 18.29 7.11
CA VAL A 260 6.01 17.75 8.38
C VAL A 260 5.56 18.87 9.32
N SER A 261 6.38 19.92 9.48
CA SER A 261 6.06 21.04 10.37
C SER A 261 4.79 21.80 9.98
N LEU A 262 4.45 21.78 8.69
CA LEU A 262 3.34 22.52 8.12
C LEU A 262 2.08 21.67 7.90
N LEU A 263 2.25 20.37 7.61
CA LEU A 263 1.17 19.52 7.09
C LEU A 263 0.76 18.38 8.04
N SER A 264 1.62 17.96 8.96
CA SER A 264 1.29 16.82 9.82
C SER A 264 0.26 17.19 10.88
N ILE A 265 -0.58 16.23 11.24
CA ILE A 265 -1.62 16.37 12.27
C ILE A 265 -1.00 16.84 13.61
N PRO A 266 0.09 16.23 14.13
CA PRO A 266 0.71 16.68 15.38
C PRO A 266 1.21 18.13 15.29
N SER A 267 1.81 18.54 14.17
CA SER A 267 2.31 19.91 14.01
C SER A 267 1.18 20.94 13.88
N ILE A 268 0.09 20.63 13.18
CA ILE A 268 -1.09 21.51 13.07
C ILE A 268 -1.72 21.71 14.46
N ARG A 269 -1.92 20.63 15.22
CA ARG A 269 -2.43 20.69 16.60
C ARG A 269 -1.51 21.51 17.51
N TYR A 270 -0.20 21.25 17.44
CA TYR A 270 0.79 21.98 18.22
C TYR A 270 0.76 23.49 17.95
N GLN A 271 0.64 23.92 16.70
CA GLN A 271 0.59 25.35 16.35
C GLN A 271 -0.63 26.05 16.98
N VAL A 272 -1.81 25.43 16.95
CA VAL A 272 -3.01 25.98 17.58
C VAL A 272 -2.87 25.98 19.10
N GLN A 273 -2.38 24.89 19.68
CA GLN A 273 -2.14 24.80 21.13
C GLN A 273 -1.13 25.82 21.62
N ALA A 274 -0.01 26.00 20.92
CA ALA A 274 1.02 26.97 21.29
C ALA A 274 0.52 28.41 21.25
N ALA A 275 -0.41 28.73 20.34
CA ALA A 275 -0.98 30.08 20.22
C ALA A 275 -2.15 30.36 21.17
N THR A 276 -2.91 29.33 21.56
CA THR A 276 -4.16 29.49 22.33
C THR A 276 -4.04 29.01 23.78
N GLY A 277 -3.03 28.19 24.09
CA GLY A 277 -2.91 27.47 25.37
C GLY A 277 -3.91 26.32 25.54
N ARG A 278 -4.77 26.04 24.55
CA ARG A 278 -5.80 25.00 24.59
C ARG A 278 -5.31 23.74 23.90
N GLU A 279 -5.44 22.60 24.58
CA GLU A 279 -5.27 21.31 23.91
C GLU A 279 -6.46 21.06 22.99
N VAL A 280 -6.17 20.70 21.74
CA VAL A 280 -7.18 20.53 20.68
C VAL A 280 -6.96 19.24 19.92
N THR A 281 -8.03 18.62 19.43
CA THR A 281 -7.96 17.54 18.44
C THR A 281 -7.79 18.12 17.03
N TYR A 282 -7.45 17.27 16.06
CA TYR A 282 -7.35 17.72 14.66
C TYR A 282 -8.71 18.15 14.12
N GLU A 283 -9.75 17.41 14.46
CA GLU A 283 -11.14 17.65 14.07
C GLU A 283 -11.65 18.98 14.63
N GLU A 284 -11.30 19.31 15.88
CA GLU A 284 -11.62 20.60 16.48
C GLU A 284 -10.91 21.76 15.76
N VAL A 285 -9.66 21.57 15.32
CA VAL A 285 -8.96 22.58 14.52
C VAL A 285 -9.65 22.82 13.18
N LEU A 286 -10.07 21.74 12.50
CA LEU A 286 -10.78 21.85 11.23
C LEU A 286 -12.17 22.49 11.40
N ALA A 287 -12.92 22.11 12.43
CA ALA A 287 -14.21 22.71 12.75
C ALA A 287 -14.07 24.20 13.09
N GLY A 288 -13.12 24.55 13.95
CA GLY A 288 -12.83 25.96 14.27
C GLY A 288 -12.44 26.78 13.04
N ALA A 289 -11.70 26.20 12.09
CA ALA A 289 -11.39 26.87 10.83
C ALA A 289 -12.64 27.10 9.96
N ALA A 290 -13.54 26.13 9.89
CA ALA A 290 -14.81 26.25 9.17
C ALA A 290 -15.73 27.31 9.81
N ASP A 291 -15.72 27.42 11.14
CA ASP A 291 -16.49 28.40 11.91
C ASP A 291 -15.85 29.81 11.93
N GLY A 292 -14.67 29.97 11.32
CA GLY A 292 -13.98 31.26 11.21
C GLY A 292 -13.13 31.65 12.42
N GLU A 293 -12.79 30.71 13.32
CA GLU A 293 -11.88 30.96 14.44
C GLU A 293 -10.51 31.42 13.90
N PRO A 294 -10.03 32.64 14.23
CA PRO A 294 -8.91 33.26 13.52
C PRO A 294 -7.63 32.42 13.50
N MET A 295 -7.30 31.75 14.60
CA MET A 295 -6.09 30.93 14.70
C MET A 295 -6.20 29.65 13.87
N CYS A 296 -7.34 28.96 13.93
CA CYS A 296 -7.60 27.75 13.15
C CYS A 296 -7.63 28.05 11.65
N VAL A 297 -8.33 29.11 11.23
CA VAL A 297 -8.34 29.58 9.82
C VAL A 297 -6.92 29.84 9.33
N ARG A 298 -6.09 30.49 10.14
CA ARG A 298 -4.71 30.80 9.78
C ARG A 298 -3.88 29.53 9.59
N VAL A 299 -3.88 28.62 10.56
CA VAL A 299 -3.07 27.38 10.50
C VAL A 299 -3.52 26.49 9.34
N VAL A 300 -4.83 26.28 9.17
CA VAL A 300 -5.36 25.46 8.07
C VAL A 300 -5.05 26.11 6.71
N GLY A 301 -5.16 27.45 6.61
CA GLY A 301 -4.79 28.17 5.40
C GLY A 301 -3.29 28.12 5.08
N GLU A 302 -2.42 28.18 6.09
CA GLU A 302 -0.97 28.00 5.95
C GLU A 302 -0.64 26.57 5.50
N ALA A 303 -1.26 25.54 6.09
CA ALA A 303 -1.12 24.16 5.67
C ALA A 303 -1.59 23.96 4.21
N GLY A 304 -2.73 24.53 3.82
CA GLY A 304 -3.23 24.46 2.44
C GLY A 304 -2.28 25.11 1.43
N ARG A 305 -1.69 26.27 1.76
CA ARG A 305 -0.67 26.90 0.92
C ARG A 305 0.60 26.05 0.83
N ALA A 306 1.08 25.52 1.95
CA ALA A 306 2.24 24.66 2.00
C ALA A 306 2.04 23.38 1.16
N LEU A 307 0.84 22.79 1.22
CA LEU A 307 0.49 21.64 0.39
C LEU A 307 0.54 21.99 -1.10
N GLY A 308 -0.06 23.13 -1.48
CA GLY A 308 0.01 23.63 -2.85
C GLY A 308 1.44 23.82 -3.34
N THR A 309 2.32 24.41 -2.51
CA THR A 309 3.75 24.58 -2.81
C THR A 309 4.45 23.24 -2.98
N LEU A 310 4.24 22.28 -2.06
CA LEU A 310 4.85 20.96 -2.12
C LEU A 310 4.42 20.21 -3.39
N VAL A 311 3.13 20.19 -3.69
CA VAL A 311 2.59 19.56 -4.92
C VAL A 311 3.15 20.24 -6.17
N ALA A 312 3.25 21.57 -6.20
CA ALA A 312 3.85 22.30 -7.32
C ALA A 312 5.34 21.95 -7.50
N GLN A 313 6.11 21.83 -6.42
CA GLN A 313 7.51 21.42 -6.48
C GLN A 313 7.65 20.00 -7.03
N ILE A 314 6.86 19.05 -6.51
CA ILE A 314 6.81 17.66 -7.03
C ILE A 314 6.46 17.68 -8.53
N ALA A 315 5.43 18.42 -8.91
CA ALA A 315 4.99 18.52 -10.30
C ALA A 315 6.09 19.05 -11.23
N ASN A 316 6.89 20.03 -10.80
CA ASN A 316 7.95 20.60 -11.65
C ASN A 316 9.20 19.72 -11.75
N PHE A 317 9.60 19.03 -10.66
CA PHE A 317 10.82 18.21 -10.67
C PHE A 317 10.58 16.80 -11.22
N VAL A 318 9.44 16.21 -10.88
CA VAL A 318 9.11 14.84 -11.26
C VAL A 318 8.30 14.80 -12.55
N MET A 319 7.55 15.87 -12.86
CA MET A 319 6.65 16.00 -14.01
C MET A 319 5.56 14.90 -14.12
N PRO A 320 5.05 14.31 -13.03
CA PRO A 320 4.33 13.04 -13.06
C PRO A 320 3.01 13.10 -13.84
N GLN A 321 2.51 11.95 -14.30
CA GLN A 321 1.19 11.86 -14.91
C GLN A 321 0.08 12.08 -13.88
N LYS A 322 0.35 11.76 -12.62
CA LYS A 322 -0.56 11.90 -11.48
C LYS A 322 0.20 12.05 -10.16
N ILE A 323 -0.38 12.80 -9.22
CA ILE A 323 0.01 12.90 -7.80
C ILE A 323 -1.22 12.49 -7.00
#